data_AF-A0AAJ0I6N9-F1
#
_entry.id   AF-A0AAJ0I6N9-F1
#
_cell.length_a   1.000
_cell.length_b   1.000
_cell.length_c   1.000
_cell.angle_alpha   90.00
_cell.angle_beta   90.00
_cell.angle_gamma   90.00
#
_symmetry.space_group_name_H-M   'P 1'
#
loop_
_entity.id
_entity.type
_entity.pdbx_description
1 polymer ?
#
loop_
_entity_poly.entity_id
_entity_poly.type
_entity_poly.pdbx_seq_one_letter_code
_entity_poly.pdbx_strand_id
1 'polypeptide(L)'
;MFRTAIRQAAQKASSTAANSNELPQAFVKLPHISPALLTQYPAKKTWPPDFKTMSPQEQLKYEKRYKRKIHHIAQRPRWNKMVQLAQLGTISFVLIYCLLFADWKDERQPFYEFRQWFWNSLGFEYEAPKPVARIQSQESQASVQGGSRPRQM
;
A
#
# COMPACT_ATOMS: atom_id res chain seq x y z
N MET A 1 -62.51 -7.75 -20.56
CA MET A 1 -62.12 -6.89 -19.41
C MET A 1 -60.59 -6.83 -19.36
N PHE A 2 -59.96 -5.78 -18.82
CA PHE A 2 -58.49 -5.51 -18.81
C PHE A 2 -57.94 -4.65 -19.96
N ARG A 3 -58.31 -3.36 -19.95
CA ARG A 3 -57.62 -2.25 -20.64
C ARG A 3 -57.42 -1.08 -19.66
N THR A 4 -56.60 -1.25 -18.61
CA THR A 4 -56.39 -0.16 -17.62
C THR A 4 -54.97 -0.05 -17.01
N ALA A 5 -54.04 -0.98 -17.26
CA ALA A 5 -52.74 -0.96 -16.57
C ALA A 5 -51.76 0.16 -17.05
N ILE A 6 -51.91 0.68 -18.27
CA ILE A 6 -50.94 1.63 -18.84
C ILE A 6 -51.20 3.08 -18.37
N ARG A 7 -52.45 3.43 -18.01
CA ARG A 7 -52.77 4.80 -17.54
C ARG A 7 -52.29 5.08 -16.11
N GLN A 8 -52.17 4.06 -15.27
CA GLN A 8 -51.78 4.24 -13.87
C GLN A 8 -50.28 4.56 -13.70
N ALA A 9 -49.41 4.05 -14.57
CA ALA A 9 -47.98 4.38 -14.54
C ALA A 9 -47.72 5.84 -14.92
N ALA A 10 -48.48 6.39 -15.89
CA ALA A 10 -48.38 7.79 -16.28
C ALA A 10 -48.90 8.74 -15.18
N GLN A 11 -49.98 8.37 -14.49
CA GLN A 11 -50.51 9.17 -13.38
C GLN A 11 -49.58 9.20 -12.16
N LYS A 12 -48.82 8.13 -11.90
CA LYS A 12 -47.82 8.10 -10.82
C LYS A 12 -46.61 8.99 -11.10
N ALA A 13 -46.23 9.19 -12.37
CA ALA A 13 -45.15 10.11 -12.75
C ALA A 13 -45.58 11.58 -12.66
N SER A 14 -46.86 11.89 -12.96
CA SER A 14 -47.39 13.26 -12.88
C SER A 14 -47.63 13.73 -11.43
N SER A 15 -47.91 12.83 -10.49
CA SER A 15 -48.08 13.20 -9.07
C SER A 15 -46.76 13.46 -8.33
N THR A 16 -45.63 12.95 -8.81
CA THR A 16 -44.30 13.22 -8.21
C THR A 16 -43.74 14.59 -8.63
N ALA A 17 -44.22 15.17 -9.74
CA ALA A 17 -43.79 16.50 -10.19
C ALA A 17 -44.44 17.67 -9.41
N ALA A 18 -45.38 17.40 -8.51
CA ALA A 18 -46.12 18.41 -7.75
C ALA A 18 -45.44 18.86 -6.44
N ASN A 19 -44.24 18.37 -6.14
CA ASN A 19 -43.50 18.79 -4.93
C ASN A 19 -42.10 19.31 -5.34
N SER A 20 -42.06 20.59 -5.71
CA SER A 20 -40.90 21.29 -6.28
C SER A 20 -39.74 21.55 -5.30
N ASN A 21 -39.74 20.92 -4.13
CA ASN A 21 -38.76 21.17 -3.06
C ASN A 21 -37.71 20.06 -2.87
N GLU A 22 -37.75 18.98 -3.66
CA GLU A 22 -36.80 17.88 -3.49
C GLU A 22 -35.60 18.05 -4.42
N LEU A 23 -34.49 18.54 -3.86
CA LEU A 23 -33.17 18.46 -4.49
C LEU A 23 -32.89 17.00 -4.88
N PRO A 24 -32.30 16.73 -6.07
CA PRO A 24 -32.11 15.37 -6.56
C PRO A 24 -31.33 14.53 -5.53
N GLN A 25 -31.91 13.39 -5.16
CA GLN A 25 -31.47 12.43 -4.13
C GLN A 25 -29.98 12.04 -4.17
N ALA A 26 -29.29 12.27 -5.29
CA ALA A 26 -27.84 12.09 -5.43
C ALA A 26 -27.01 13.02 -4.52
N PHE A 27 -27.56 14.17 -4.14
CA PHE A 27 -26.90 15.19 -3.34
C PHE A 27 -26.97 14.92 -1.82
N VAL A 28 -27.99 14.18 -1.38
CA VAL A 28 -28.25 13.86 0.03
C VAL A 28 -27.21 12.87 0.60
N LYS A 29 -26.43 12.19 -0.26
CA LYS A 29 -25.51 11.11 0.14
C LYS A 29 -24.08 11.57 0.46
N LEU A 30 -23.82 12.87 0.64
CA LEU A 30 -22.48 13.36 1.02
C LEU A 30 -22.36 13.31 2.57
N PRO A 31 -21.52 12.44 3.15
CA PRO A 31 -21.54 12.13 4.59
C PRO A 31 -21.03 13.27 5.49
N HIS A 32 -20.68 14.44 4.95
CA HIS A 32 -20.02 15.54 5.66
C HIS A 32 -20.72 16.89 5.52
N ILE A 33 -21.87 16.97 4.83
CA ILE A 33 -22.54 18.25 4.57
C ILE A 33 -23.99 18.16 5.02
N SER A 34 -24.34 18.94 6.04
CA SER A 34 -25.72 19.09 6.50
C SER A 34 -26.60 19.69 5.39
N PRO A 35 -27.79 19.14 5.11
CA PRO A 35 -28.66 19.62 4.03
C PRO A 35 -29.04 21.10 4.19
N ALA A 36 -29.11 21.61 5.43
CA ALA A 36 -29.38 23.02 5.73
C ALA A 36 -28.29 23.98 5.21
N LEU A 37 -27.03 23.55 5.16
CA LEU A 37 -25.93 24.37 4.62
C LEU A 37 -25.97 24.44 3.10
N LEU A 38 -26.47 23.39 2.45
CA LEU A 38 -26.55 23.33 0.99
C LEU A 38 -27.68 24.21 0.44
N THR A 39 -28.75 24.40 1.21
CA THR A 39 -29.80 25.38 0.90
C THR A 39 -29.34 26.81 1.16
N GLN A 40 -28.45 27.02 2.14
CA GLN A 40 -27.92 28.35 2.49
C GLN A 40 -26.84 28.84 1.51
N TYR A 41 -26.01 27.93 0.99
CA TYR A 41 -24.94 28.22 0.05
C TYR A 41 -25.12 27.42 -1.25
N PRO A 42 -26.01 27.85 -2.16
CA PRO A 42 -26.24 27.13 -3.40
C PRO A 42 -24.97 27.14 -4.27
N ALA A 43 -24.63 25.97 -4.83
CA ALA A 43 -23.52 25.86 -5.75
C ALA A 43 -23.77 26.75 -6.99
N LYS A 44 -22.80 27.62 -7.33
CA LYS A 44 -22.87 28.49 -8.52
C LYS A 44 -23.10 27.72 -9.83
N LYS A 45 -22.76 26.43 -9.86
CA LYS A 45 -23.03 25.51 -10.97
C LYS A 45 -23.53 24.20 -10.38
N THR A 46 -24.75 23.80 -10.76
CA THR A 46 -25.30 22.49 -10.42
C THR A 46 -24.44 21.39 -11.03
N TRP A 47 -24.02 20.45 -10.19
CA TRP A 47 -23.37 19.21 -10.58
C TRP A 47 -24.37 18.10 -10.26
N PRO A 48 -24.56 17.03 -11.07
CA PRO A 48 -23.88 16.68 -12.32
C PRO A 48 -24.34 17.52 -13.52
N PRO A 49 -23.49 17.74 -14.54
CA PRO A 49 -23.93 18.31 -15.81
C PRO A 49 -24.93 17.36 -16.48
N ASP A 50 -26.13 17.86 -16.81
CA ASP A 50 -27.11 17.07 -17.55
C ASP A 50 -26.70 16.93 -19.02
N PHE A 51 -26.04 15.82 -19.35
CA PHE A 51 -25.56 15.56 -20.71
C PHE A 51 -26.69 15.43 -21.76
N LYS A 52 -27.94 15.23 -21.34
CA LYS A 52 -29.09 15.05 -22.24
C LYS A 52 -29.61 16.37 -22.83
N THR A 53 -29.38 17.49 -22.15
CA THR A 53 -29.88 18.82 -22.56
C THR A 53 -28.81 19.66 -23.26
N MET A 54 -27.54 19.24 -23.21
CA MET A 54 -26.43 19.97 -23.80
C MET A 54 -26.22 19.63 -25.28
N SER A 55 -25.77 20.62 -26.04
CA SER A 55 -25.43 20.43 -27.44
C SER A 55 -24.28 19.41 -27.60
N PRO A 56 -24.22 18.65 -28.71
CA PRO A 56 -23.15 17.68 -28.94
C PRO A 56 -21.74 18.29 -28.87
N GLN A 57 -21.59 19.56 -29.25
CA GLN A 57 -20.30 20.26 -29.17
C GLN A 57 -19.86 20.52 -27.72
N GLU A 58 -20.80 20.80 -26.81
CA GLU A 58 -20.51 21.01 -25.39
C GLU A 58 -20.13 19.69 -24.73
N GLN A 59 -20.84 18.61 -25.03
CA GLN A 59 -20.51 17.27 -24.55
C GLN A 59 -19.07 16.88 -24.90
N LEU A 60 -18.63 17.11 -26.13
CA LEU A 60 -17.26 16.85 -26.57
C LEU A 60 -16.22 17.69 -25.81
N LYS A 61 -16.54 18.94 -25.45
CA LYS A 61 -15.66 19.79 -24.62
C LYS A 61 -15.51 19.21 -23.22
N TYR A 62 -16.59 18.70 -22.62
CA TYR A 62 -16.53 18.04 -21.31
C TYR A 62 -15.76 16.72 -21.37
N GLU A 63 -15.97 15.91 -22.40
CA GLU A 63 -15.23 14.67 -22.60
C GLU A 63 -13.72 14.93 -22.71
N LYS A 64 -13.32 15.92 -23.52
CA LYS A 64 -11.90 16.34 -23.62
C LYS A 64 -11.34 16.80 -22.28
N ARG A 65 -12.09 17.61 -21.51
CA ARG A 65 -11.66 18.07 -20.17
C ARG A 65 -11.54 16.90 -19.18
N TYR A 66 -12.46 15.93 -19.24
CA TYR A 66 -12.43 14.74 -18.40
C TYR A 66 -11.21 13.87 -18.71
N LYS A 67 -10.97 13.54 -19.98
CA LYS A 67 -9.80 12.75 -20.42
C LYS A 67 -8.49 13.38 -19.97
N ARG A 68 -8.36 14.71 -20.07
CA ARG A 68 -7.18 15.45 -19.59
C ARG A 68 -6.97 15.30 -18.08
N LYS A 69 -8.04 15.39 -17.28
CA LYS A 69 -7.96 15.22 -15.82
C LYS A 69 -7.54 13.81 -15.44
N ILE A 70 -8.11 12.79 -16.09
CA ILE A 70 -7.71 11.39 -15.87
C ILE A 70 -6.24 11.17 -16.24
N HIS A 71 -5.80 11.71 -17.37
CA HIS A 71 -4.39 11.65 -17.75
C HIS A 71 -3.49 12.29 -16.68
N HIS A 72 -3.85 13.48 -16.20
CA HIS A 72 -3.08 14.19 -15.17
C HIS A 72 -3.02 13.44 -13.84
N ILE A 73 -4.15 12.88 -13.39
CA ILE A 73 -4.21 12.04 -12.17
C ILE A 73 -3.37 10.78 -12.36
N ALA A 74 -3.45 10.14 -13.53
CA ALA A 74 -2.67 8.97 -13.85
C ALA A 74 -1.15 9.23 -13.94
N GLN A 75 -0.71 10.48 -14.19
CA GLN A 75 0.72 10.83 -14.20
C GLN A 75 1.32 10.96 -12.78
N ARG A 76 0.53 11.28 -11.75
CA ARG A 76 1.04 11.58 -10.40
C ARG A 76 1.68 10.41 -9.61
N PRO A 77 1.26 9.14 -9.73
CA PRO A 77 1.72 8.09 -8.82
C PRO A 77 2.98 7.32 -9.26
N ARG A 78 3.79 7.82 -10.20
CA ARG A 78 4.98 7.07 -10.67
C ARG A 78 6.08 7.00 -9.62
N TRP A 79 6.38 8.11 -8.94
CA TRP A 79 7.44 8.18 -7.94
C TRP A 79 7.18 7.28 -6.73
N ASN A 80 5.97 7.36 -6.16
CA ASN A 80 5.62 6.54 -5.00
C ASN A 80 5.66 5.03 -5.31
N LYS A 81 5.29 4.61 -6.52
CA LYS A 81 5.42 3.21 -6.95
C LYS A 81 6.87 2.78 -7.05
N MET A 82 7.75 3.65 -7.56
CA MET A 82 9.19 3.37 -7.62
C MET A 82 9.80 3.27 -6.21
N VAL A 83 9.43 4.17 -5.30
CA VAL A 83 9.90 4.15 -3.91
C VAL A 83 9.41 2.90 -3.19
N GLN A 84 8.15 2.49 -3.39
CA GLN A 84 7.62 1.25 -2.82
C GLN A 84 8.35 0.01 -3.37
N LEU A 85 8.66 -0.02 -4.67
CA LEU A 85 9.42 -1.11 -5.27
C LEU A 85 10.86 -1.13 -4.77
N ALA A 86 11.49 0.04 -4.60
CA ALA A 86 12.81 0.16 -4.00
C ALA A 86 12.80 -0.28 -2.53
N GLN A 87 11.78 0.10 -1.75
CA GLN A 87 11.62 -0.34 -0.37
C GLN A 87 11.47 -1.85 -0.27
N LEU A 88 10.61 -2.45 -1.12
CA LEU A 88 10.45 -3.90 -1.19
C LEU A 88 11.75 -4.59 -1.62
N GLY A 89 12.47 -4.00 -2.59
CA GLY A 89 13.76 -4.48 -3.06
C GLY A 89 14.82 -4.46 -1.96
N THR A 90 14.94 -3.35 -1.23
CA THR A 90 15.89 -3.20 -0.12
C THR A 90 15.58 -4.18 1.01
N ILE A 91 14.31 -4.33 1.41
CA ILE A 91 13.91 -5.30 2.44
C ILE A 91 14.27 -6.73 1.98
N SER A 92 13.90 -7.09 0.75
CA SER A 92 14.20 -8.43 0.21
C SER A 92 15.71 -8.67 0.10
N PHE A 93 16.47 -7.66 -0.31
CA PHE A 93 17.93 -7.74 -0.41
C PHE A 93 18.58 -8.00 0.95
N VAL A 94 18.16 -7.28 2.00
CA VAL A 94 18.68 -7.49 3.36
C VAL A 94 18.33 -8.90 3.86
N LEU A 95 17.11 -9.39 3.60
CA LEU A 95 16.72 -10.75 3.97
C LEU A 95 17.60 -11.79 3.27
N ILE A 96 17.80 -11.68 1.95
CA ILE A 96 18.68 -12.59 1.20
C ILE A 96 20.09 -12.54 1.77
N TYR A 97 20.62 -11.34 2.07
CA TYR A 97 21.94 -11.21 2.69
C TYR A 97 22.04 -11.93 4.04
N CYS A 98 21.06 -11.74 4.92
CA CYS A 98 21.02 -12.42 6.22
C CYS A 98 20.91 -13.95 6.07
N LEU A 99 20.08 -14.42 5.13
CA LEU A 99 19.87 -15.85 4.92
C LEU A 99 21.08 -16.52 4.26
N LEU A 100 21.75 -15.88 3.31
CA LEU A 100 22.82 -16.50 2.51
C LEU A 100 24.25 -16.17 2.96
N PHE A 101 24.52 -14.92 3.35
CA PHE A 101 25.88 -14.38 3.47
C PHE A 101 26.26 -13.96 4.89
N ALA A 102 25.30 -13.75 5.80
CA ALA A 102 25.61 -13.39 7.18
C ALA A 102 26.34 -14.54 7.90
N ASP A 103 27.64 -14.38 8.08
CA ASP A 103 28.46 -15.33 8.83
C ASP A 103 28.41 -14.97 10.32
N TRP A 104 27.67 -15.76 11.09
CA TRP A 104 27.66 -15.65 12.55
C TRP A 104 28.85 -16.44 13.09
N LYS A 105 29.69 -15.79 13.92
CA LYS A 105 30.89 -16.36 14.56
C LYS A 105 30.61 -17.46 15.60
N ASP A 106 29.39 -18.01 15.61
CA ASP A 106 28.95 -19.00 16.58
C ASP A 106 29.06 -20.41 16.00
N GLU A 107 29.11 -21.40 16.88
CA GLU A 107 29.44 -22.79 16.57
C GLU A 107 28.35 -23.50 15.74
N ARG A 108 27.13 -22.92 15.71
CA ARG A 108 25.99 -23.37 14.90
C ARG A 108 25.38 -22.19 14.15
N GLN A 109 25.69 -22.07 12.86
CA GLN A 109 25.01 -21.11 11.99
C GLN A 109 23.53 -21.51 11.80
N PRO A 110 22.56 -20.61 12.07
CA PRO A 110 21.14 -20.96 12.10
C PRO A 110 20.55 -21.30 10.72
N PHE A 111 21.16 -20.84 9.63
CA PHE A 111 20.65 -21.02 8.25
C PHE A 111 21.55 -21.88 7.36
N TYR A 112 22.43 -22.69 7.96
CA TYR A 112 23.39 -23.52 7.23
C TYR A 112 22.72 -24.50 6.23
N GLU A 113 21.72 -25.24 6.69
CA GLU A 113 20.97 -26.22 5.87
C GLU A 113 20.30 -25.55 4.65
N PHE A 114 19.76 -24.34 4.84
CA PHE A 114 19.12 -23.58 3.78
C PHE A 114 20.15 -23.08 2.74
N ARG A 115 21.32 -22.61 3.20
CA ARG A 115 22.43 -22.19 2.33
C ARG A 115 22.92 -23.35 1.48
N GLN A 116 23.18 -24.50 2.10
CA GLN A 116 23.64 -25.69 1.38
C GLN A 116 22.63 -26.10 0.31
N TRP A 117 21.35 -26.20 0.66
CA TRP A 117 20.31 -26.51 -0.32
C TRP A 117 20.25 -25.48 -1.47
N PHE A 118 20.30 -24.18 -1.17
CA PHE A 118 20.21 -23.13 -2.17
C PHE A 118 21.41 -23.15 -3.14
N TRP A 119 22.63 -23.23 -2.62
CA TRP A 119 23.84 -23.25 -3.44
C TRP A 119 23.96 -24.56 -4.23
N ASN A 120 23.62 -25.70 -3.63
CA ASN A 120 23.58 -26.99 -4.33
C ASN A 120 22.53 -26.99 -5.45
N SER A 121 21.38 -26.34 -5.25
CA SER A 121 20.36 -26.18 -6.29
C SER A 121 20.80 -25.26 -7.44
N LEU A 122 21.75 -24.35 -7.19
CA LEU A 122 22.38 -23.51 -8.22
C LEU A 122 23.63 -24.17 -8.85
N GLY A 123 24.01 -25.37 -8.41
CA GLY A 123 25.19 -26.09 -8.89
C GLY A 123 26.51 -25.58 -8.31
N PHE A 124 26.47 -24.80 -7.23
CA PHE A 124 27.66 -24.36 -6.51
C PHE A 124 27.85 -25.19 -5.24
N GLU A 125 29.04 -25.72 -5.02
CA GLU A 125 29.37 -26.44 -3.80
C GLU A 125 29.63 -25.44 -2.67
N TYR A 126 28.82 -25.49 -1.62
CA TYR A 126 28.96 -24.60 -0.47
C TYR A 126 29.98 -25.17 0.52
N GLU A 127 31.18 -24.58 0.52
CA GLU A 127 32.21 -24.84 1.53
C GLU A 127 31.77 -24.29 2.89
N ALA A 128 31.58 -25.17 3.86
CA ALA A 128 31.23 -24.79 5.22
C ALA A 128 32.37 -23.96 5.85
N PRO A 129 32.10 -22.76 6.41
CA PRO A 129 33.12 -22.01 7.12
C PRO A 129 33.63 -22.81 8.32
N LYS A 130 34.95 -22.97 8.41
CA LYS A 130 35.60 -23.69 9.51
C LYS A 130 35.28 -22.99 10.83
N PRO A 131 34.86 -23.70 11.89
CA PRO A 131 34.55 -23.08 13.16
C PRO A 131 35.78 -22.30 13.65
N VAL A 132 35.60 -21.01 13.89
CA VAL A 132 36.64 -20.17 14.48
C VAL A 132 36.92 -20.69 15.88
N ALA A 133 38.13 -21.22 16.10
CA ALA A 133 38.54 -21.74 17.39
C ALA A 133 38.29 -20.67 18.48
N ARG A 134 37.36 -20.95 19.38
CA ARG A 134 37.06 -20.12 20.55
C ARG A 134 38.36 -19.94 21.32
N ILE A 135 38.84 -18.70 21.44
CA ILE A 135 40.06 -18.35 22.16
C ILE A 135 39.87 -18.71 23.65
N GLN A 136 40.26 -19.92 24.05
CA GLN A 136 40.35 -20.35 25.46
C GLN A 136 41.62 -19.80 26.14
N SER A 137 42.42 -18.97 25.46
CA SER A 137 43.79 -18.67 25.86
C SER A 137 43.96 -17.53 26.87
N GLN A 138 42.92 -16.75 27.21
CA GLN A 138 43.07 -15.64 28.17
C GLN A 138 42.79 -16.02 29.63
N GLU A 139 41.99 -17.06 29.88
CA GLU A 139 41.64 -17.45 31.26
C GLU A 139 42.71 -18.34 31.92
N SER A 140 43.53 -19.01 31.12
CA SER A 140 44.64 -19.85 31.64
C SER A 140 45.89 -19.04 32.04
N GLN A 141 46.02 -17.78 31.60
CA GLN A 141 47.16 -16.92 32.00
C GLN A 141 46.90 -16.10 33.27
N ALA A 142 45.64 -15.88 33.64
CA ALA A 142 45.29 -15.15 34.86
C ALA A 142 45.38 -16.00 36.15
N SER A 143 45.29 -17.33 36.05
CA SER A 143 45.33 -18.24 37.20
C SER A 143 46.74 -18.69 37.62
N VAL A 144 47.76 -18.46 36.78
CA VAL A 144 49.17 -18.79 37.11
C VAL A 144 49.88 -17.68 37.89
N GLN A 145 49.34 -16.45 37.90
CA GLN A 145 49.96 -15.29 38.55
C GLN A 145 49.49 -15.05 40.00
N GLY A 146 48.89 -16.06 40.64
CA GLY A 146 48.42 -16.02 42.04
C GLY A 146 49.31 -16.77 43.05
N GLY A 147 50.52 -17.18 42.67
CA GLY A 147 51.41 -18.00 43.49
C GLY A 147 52.69 -17.29 43.94
N SER A 148 52.85 -17.15 45.26
CA SER A 148 54.13 -17.08 45.98
C SER A 148 54.91 -15.75 45.99
N ARG A 149 54.63 -14.89 46.98
CA ARG A 149 55.65 -14.02 47.60
C ARG A 149 55.97 -14.55 49.00
N PRO A 150 57.20 -14.99 49.29
CA PRO A 150 57.60 -15.28 50.67
C PRO A 150 57.83 -13.97 51.41
N ARG A 151 57.20 -13.87 52.59
CA ARG A 151 57.38 -12.78 53.55
C ARG A 151 58.69 -13.02 54.30
N GLN A 152 59.74 -12.26 53.97
CA GLN A 152 60.99 -12.24 54.74
C GLN A 152 60.79 -11.37 55.98
N MET A 153 61.28 -11.89 57.12
CA MET A 153 61.37 -11.23 58.43
C MET A 153 62.48 -10.18 58.43
#